data_AF-A0A1F8GHQ7-F1
#
_entry.id   AF-A0A1F8GHQ7-F1
#
_cell.length_a   1.000
_cell.length_b   1.000
_cell.length_c   1.000
_cell.angle_alpha   90.00
_cell.angle_beta   90.00
_cell.angle_gamma   90.00
#
_symmetry.space_group_name_H-M   'P 1'
#
loop_
_entity.id
_entity.type
_entity.pdbx_description
1 polymer ?
#
loop_
_entity_poly.entity_id
_entity_poly.type
_entity_poly.pdbx_seq_one_letter_code
_entity_poly.pdbx_strand_id
1 'polypeptide(L)'
;MENIILFLETFLGYSMIWWFWFWPNATETQRLRNTPKALAIIALLSFPLNINGNVFTVLGNAESSKSIYSVFSPYQKAGGDAHSVLGSFFQKAGNDAYVYAGVAGYQEATNAYVGVGVAGYQEAKFDAIVGLGLSGYQKSGHESGMVMGIAGFQKSKMDATNLLGLTGYQKAGRAAGMLCCFAGRQNAINASSLVLGLVGYQYSETKTNTYASMAVYQSTPKEDRAFAVWSTIEN
;
A
#
# COMPACT_ATOMS: atom_id res chain seq x y z
N MET A 1 24.41 -9.89 12.92
CA MET A 1 24.24 -9.20 14.22
C MET A 1 22.94 -8.40 14.24
N GLU A 2 22.59 -7.69 13.17
CA GLU A 2 21.37 -6.88 13.05
C GLU A 2 20.08 -7.63 13.44
N ASN A 3 19.86 -8.84 12.92
CA ASN A 3 18.64 -9.61 13.26
C ASN A 3 18.50 -10.02 14.73
N ILE A 4 19.60 -10.11 15.49
CA ILE A 4 19.51 -10.40 16.93
C ILE A 4 19.01 -9.17 17.68
N ILE A 5 19.46 -7.98 17.28
CA ILE A 5 18.99 -6.72 17.85
C ILE A 5 17.51 -6.51 17.49
N LEU A 6 17.15 -6.68 16.21
CA LEU A 6 15.76 -6.61 15.74
C LEU A 6 14.84 -7.63 16.46
N PHE A 7 15.35 -8.83 16.72
CA PHE A 7 14.65 -9.83 17.52
C PHE A 7 14.41 -9.32 18.95
N LEU A 8 15.44 -8.80 19.62
CA LEU A 8 15.31 -8.28 20.99
C LEU A 8 14.33 -7.11 21.07
N GLU A 9 14.37 -6.18 20.11
CA GLU A 9 13.42 -5.08 20.02
C GLU A 9 11.97 -5.60 19.90
N THR A 10 11.76 -6.56 18.99
CA THR A 10 10.43 -7.13 18.76
C THR A 10 9.94 -7.90 20.00
N PHE A 11 10.82 -8.72 20.58
CA PHE A 11 10.54 -9.49 21.77
C PHE A 11 10.17 -8.59 22.96
N LEU A 12 10.97 -7.55 23.23
CA LEU A 12 10.70 -6.59 24.30
C LEU A 12 9.43 -5.80 24.04
N GLY A 13 9.21 -5.35 22.80
CA GLY A 13 8.01 -4.64 22.39
C GLY A 13 6.74 -5.45 22.67
N TYR A 14 6.68 -6.68 22.19
CA TYR A 14 5.54 -7.57 22.43
C TYR A 14 5.41 -7.98 23.90
N SER A 15 6.53 -8.18 24.61
CA SER A 15 6.51 -8.47 26.05
C SER A 15 5.92 -7.32 26.85
N MET A 16 6.23 -6.07 26.49
CA MET A 16 5.62 -4.89 27.11
C MET A 16 4.13 -4.80 26.81
N ILE A 17 3.70 -5.01 25.56
CA ILE A 17 2.27 -5.02 25.20
C ILE A 17 1.53 -6.08 26.02
N TRP A 18 2.07 -7.30 26.08
CA TRP A 18 1.51 -8.37 26.88
C TRP A 18 1.44 -7.99 28.36
N TRP A 19 2.50 -7.38 28.90
CA TRP A 19 2.54 -6.92 30.29
C TRP A 19 1.42 -5.92 30.57
N PHE A 20 1.26 -4.88 29.75
CA PHE A 20 0.23 -3.86 29.97
C PHE A 20 -1.20 -4.41 29.90
N TRP A 21 -1.47 -5.35 29.00
CA TRP A 21 -2.83 -5.85 28.76
C TRP A 21 -3.25 -6.98 29.70
N PHE A 22 -2.35 -7.91 30.01
CA PHE A 22 -2.72 -9.15 30.72
C PHE A 22 -2.37 -9.13 32.20
N TRP A 23 -1.37 -8.35 32.60
CA TRP A 23 -0.91 -8.33 33.98
C TRP A 23 -1.88 -7.70 34.98
N PRO A 24 -2.58 -6.58 34.67
CA PRO A 24 -3.50 -5.96 35.63
C PRO A 24 -4.61 -6.91 36.11
N ASN A 25 -5.01 -7.87 35.27
CA ASN A 25 -6.17 -8.73 35.50
C ASN A 25 -5.83 -10.14 36.00
N ALA A 26 -4.54 -10.47 36.18
CA ALA A 26 -4.10 -11.80 36.60
C ALA A 26 -3.78 -11.85 38.12
N THR A 27 -4.17 -12.94 38.78
CA THR A 27 -3.75 -13.25 40.15
C THR A 27 -2.24 -13.54 40.21
N GLU A 28 -1.62 -13.38 41.39
CA GLU A 28 -0.17 -13.59 41.57
C GLU A 28 0.29 -15.00 41.14
N THR A 29 -0.48 -16.03 41.48
CA THR A 29 -0.22 -17.42 41.08
C THR A 29 -0.33 -17.62 39.55
N GLN A 30 -1.29 -16.96 38.90
CA GLN A 30 -1.43 -17.00 37.43
C GLN A 30 -0.27 -16.29 36.74
N ARG A 31 0.20 -15.16 37.28
CA ARG A 31 1.34 -14.40 36.74
C ARG A 31 2.60 -15.26 36.72
N LEU A 32 2.97 -15.88 37.84
CA LEU A 32 4.19 -16.68 37.94
C LEU A 32 4.17 -17.91 37.00
N ARG A 33 3.01 -18.56 36.84
CA ARG A 33 2.88 -19.75 35.98
C ARG A 33 2.83 -19.43 34.49
N ASN A 34 2.18 -18.33 34.11
CA ASN A 34 1.92 -18.03 32.70
C ASN A 34 3.00 -17.15 32.06
N THR A 35 3.72 -16.33 32.85
CA THR A 35 4.74 -15.41 32.31
C THR A 35 5.84 -16.13 31.52
N PRO A 36 6.49 -17.20 32.03
CA PRO A 36 7.54 -17.87 31.26
C PRO A 36 7.02 -18.47 29.95
N LYS A 37 5.77 -18.99 29.95
CA LYS A 37 5.13 -19.55 28.76
C LYS A 37 4.82 -18.46 27.74
N ALA A 38 4.28 -17.33 28.18
CA ALA A 38 3.97 -16.20 27.31
C ALA A 38 5.25 -15.64 26.67
N LEU A 39 6.30 -15.42 27.46
CA LEU A 39 7.59 -14.97 26.94
C LEU A 39 8.20 -15.98 25.96
N ALA A 40 8.12 -17.29 26.23
CA ALA A 40 8.59 -18.32 25.29
C ALA A 40 7.83 -18.28 23.96
N ILE A 41 6.51 -18.09 23.98
CA ILE A 41 5.68 -17.94 22.78
C ILE A 41 6.05 -16.66 22.02
N ILE A 42 6.19 -15.53 22.71
CA ILE A 42 6.58 -14.25 22.09
C ILE A 42 7.96 -14.38 21.44
N ALA A 43 8.91 -14.99 22.13
CA ALA A 43 10.23 -15.26 21.58
C ALA A 43 10.15 -16.14 20.33
N LEU A 44 9.39 -17.24 20.38
CA LEU A 44 9.23 -18.14 19.23
C LEU A 44 8.60 -17.43 18.02
N LEU A 45 7.54 -16.65 18.23
CA LEU A 45 6.85 -15.93 17.14
C LEU A 45 7.69 -14.78 16.56
N SER A 46 8.55 -14.18 17.38
CA SER A 46 9.41 -13.06 16.96
C SER A 46 10.74 -13.52 16.36
N PHE A 47 11.07 -14.81 16.48
CA PHE A 47 12.40 -15.32 16.14
C PHE A 47 12.63 -15.31 14.62
N PRO A 48 13.68 -14.62 14.12
CA PRO A 48 14.01 -14.61 12.71
C PRO A 48 14.85 -15.85 12.34
N LEU A 49 14.27 -16.76 11.57
CA LEU A 49 14.94 -17.95 11.04
C LEU A 49 15.64 -17.61 9.72
N ASN A 50 16.97 -17.68 9.68
CA ASN A 50 17.74 -17.50 8.44
C ASN A 50 17.98 -18.86 7.76
N ILE A 51 17.46 -19.03 6.55
CA ILE A 51 17.65 -20.22 5.72
C ILE A 51 18.21 -19.78 4.37
N ASN A 52 19.47 -20.13 4.09
CA ASN A 52 20.17 -19.80 2.84
C ASN A 52 20.16 -18.30 2.49
N GLY A 53 20.16 -17.42 3.50
CA GLY A 53 20.14 -15.97 3.34
C GLY A 53 18.73 -15.36 3.33
N ASN A 54 17.67 -16.15 3.19
CA ASN A 54 16.29 -15.69 3.36
C ASN A 54 15.92 -15.69 4.84
N VAL A 55 15.08 -14.74 5.27
CA VAL A 55 14.61 -14.68 6.66
C VAL A 55 13.12 -14.98 6.73
N PHE A 56 12.77 -15.89 7.63
CA PHE A 56 11.40 -16.29 7.92
C PHE A 56 11.07 -15.88 9.35
N THR A 57 9.92 -15.25 9.56
CA THR A 57 9.48 -14.83 10.89
C THR A 57 7.96 -14.80 10.96
N VAL A 58 7.37 -14.98 12.13
CA VAL A 58 5.91 -14.87 12.25
C VAL A 58 5.51 -13.44 12.53
N LEU A 59 6.06 -12.85 13.59
CA LEU A 59 5.75 -11.50 14.07
C LEU A 59 7.01 -10.61 14.23
N GLY A 60 8.19 -11.13 13.92
CA GLY A 60 9.46 -10.46 14.21
C GLY A 60 9.86 -9.42 13.16
N ASN A 61 10.62 -8.41 13.60
CA ASN A 61 11.40 -7.57 12.70
C ASN A 61 12.50 -8.39 12.01
N ALA A 62 12.82 -8.04 10.76
CA ALA A 62 13.83 -8.78 9.99
C ALA A 62 14.57 -7.92 8.97
N GLU A 63 15.86 -8.21 8.80
CA GLU A 63 16.69 -7.76 7.68
C GLU A 63 17.32 -8.97 6.97
N SER A 64 17.29 -8.96 5.64
CA SER A 64 17.81 -10.03 4.80
C SER A 64 18.51 -9.47 3.57
N SER A 65 19.63 -10.07 3.18
CA SER A 65 20.27 -9.79 1.88
C SER A 65 19.52 -10.38 0.69
N LYS A 66 18.62 -11.34 0.94
CA LYS A 66 17.72 -11.95 -0.03
C LYS A 66 16.27 -11.58 0.34
N SER A 67 15.38 -12.56 0.42
CA SER A 67 13.97 -12.31 0.65
C SER A 67 13.57 -12.50 2.12
N ILE A 68 12.52 -11.79 2.52
CA ILE A 68 11.86 -11.93 3.81
C ILE A 68 10.46 -12.51 3.59
N TYR A 69 10.08 -13.47 4.44
CA TYR A 69 8.75 -14.03 4.49
C TYR A 69 8.21 -13.90 5.91
N SER A 70 7.14 -13.12 6.07
CA SER A 70 6.51 -12.88 7.35
C SER A 70 5.00 -13.15 7.34
N VAL A 71 4.45 -13.50 8.50
CA VAL A 71 2.99 -13.38 8.68
C VAL A 71 2.66 -11.91 8.94
N PHE A 72 3.34 -11.27 9.88
CA PHE A 72 3.33 -9.82 10.08
C PHE A 72 4.72 -9.39 10.51
N SER A 73 5.20 -8.25 10.05
CA SER A 73 6.48 -7.72 10.52
C SER A 73 6.38 -6.22 10.72
N PRO A 74 6.54 -5.68 11.95
CA PRO A 74 6.55 -4.23 12.14
C PRO A 74 7.59 -3.55 11.24
N TYR A 75 8.77 -4.16 11.10
CA TYR A 75 9.87 -3.68 10.28
C TYR A 75 10.50 -4.81 9.46
N GLN A 76 10.56 -4.65 8.14
CA GLN A 76 11.27 -5.57 7.26
C GLN A 76 12.08 -4.85 6.17
N LYS A 77 13.31 -5.32 5.97
CA LYS A 77 14.21 -4.83 4.91
C LYS A 77 14.87 -5.99 4.17
N ALA A 78 14.48 -6.20 2.92
CA ALA A 78 14.95 -7.28 2.07
C ALA A 78 15.80 -6.72 0.92
N GLY A 79 16.92 -7.37 0.62
CA GLY A 79 17.69 -7.13 -0.60
C GLY A 79 17.00 -7.70 -1.85
N GLY A 80 16.18 -8.73 -1.69
CA GLY A 80 15.29 -9.31 -2.70
C GLY A 80 13.84 -8.89 -2.44
N ASP A 81 12.95 -9.88 -2.30
CA ASP A 81 11.52 -9.66 -2.09
C ASP A 81 11.15 -9.61 -0.62
N ALA A 82 10.16 -8.81 -0.25
CA ALA A 82 9.55 -8.84 1.06
C ALA A 82 8.10 -9.31 0.93
N HIS A 83 7.77 -10.43 1.53
CA HIS A 83 6.43 -10.99 1.58
C HIS A 83 5.88 -10.89 2.99
N SER A 84 4.67 -10.34 3.11
CA SER A 84 3.92 -10.39 4.36
C SER A 84 2.47 -10.80 4.12
N VAL A 85 1.95 -11.68 4.96
CA VAL A 85 0.55 -12.13 4.85
C VAL A 85 -0.39 -11.05 5.36
N LEU A 86 -0.17 -10.58 6.59
CA LEU A 86 -1.00 -9.62 7.33
C LEU A 86 -0.42 -8.21 7.33
N GLY A 87 0.81 -8.06 6.84
CA GLY A 87 1.39 -6.77 6.52
C GLY A 87 2.53 -6.33 7.42
N SER A 88 2.85 -5.05 7.29
CA SER A 88 4.03 -4.45 7.88
C SER A 88 3.85 -2.95 8.04
N PHE A 89 4.39 -2.35 9.10
CA PHE A 89 4.39 -0.89 9.22
C PHE A 89 5.48 -0.26 8.34
N PHE A 90 6.62 -0.93 8.21
CA PHE A 90 7.71 -0.50 7.36
C PHE A 90 8.29 -1.67 6.57
N GLN A 91 8.22 -1.58 5.25
CA GLN A 91 8.70 -2.60 4.34
C GLN A 91 9.57 -1.98 3.25
N LYS A 92 10.82 -2.43 3.17
CA LYS A 92 11.72 -2.11 2.06
C LYS A 92 12.16 -3.40 1.36
N ALA A 93 12.07 -3.43 0.03
CA ALA A 93 12.49 -4.55 -0.79
C ALA A 93 13.38 -4.05 -1.93
N GLY A 94 14.36 -4.85 -2.34
CA GLY A 94 15.15 -4.55 -3.55
C GLY A 94 14.33 -4.80 -4.82
N ASN A 95 13.53 -5.87 -4.79
CA ASN A 95 12.64 -6.29 -5.88
C ASN A 95 11.20 -5.95 -5.52
N ASP A 96 10.43 -6.87 -4.96
CA ASP A 96 9.00 -6.67 -4.76
C ASP A 96 8.60 -6.66 -3.28
N ALA A 97 7.65 -5.80 -2.94
CA ALA A 97 7.02 -5.73 -1.63
C ALA A 97 5.56 -6.19 -1.73
N TYR A 98 5.25 -7.35 -1.15
CA TYR A 98 3.91 -7.93 -1.13
C TYR A 98 3.30 -7.86 0.27
N VAL A 99 2.06 -7.38 0.34
CA VAL A 99 1.15 -7.61 1.46
C VAL A 99 -0.12 -8.26 0.91
N TYR A 100 -0.41 -9.49 1.33
CA TYR A 100 -1.53 -10.23 0.76
C TYR A 100 -2.88 -9.76 1.30
N ALA A 101 -3.02 -9.68 2.62
CA ALA A 101 -4.26 -9.36 3.31
C ALA A 101 -3.98 -8.62 4.64
N GLY A 102 -3.89 -7.29 4.63
CA GLY A 102 -3.73 -6.53 5.87
C GLY A 102 -3.23 -5.11 5.67
N VAL A 103 -2.29 -4.68 6.51
CA VAL A 103 -1.86 -3.26 6.57
C VAL A 103 -0.42 -3.12 6.14
N ALA A 104 -0.19 -2.31 5.11
CA ALA A 104 1.12 -1.86 4.67
C ALA A 104 1.27 -0.38 5.04
N GLY A 105 2.01 -0.05 6.10
CA GLY A 105 2.21 1.34 6.52
C GLY A 105 3.03 2.12 5.50
N TYR A 106 4.25 1.66 5.24
CA TYR A 106 5.19 2.20 4.26
C TYR A 106 5.79 1.07 3.43
N GLN A 107 5.78 1.20 2.11
CA GLN A 107 6.42 0.27 1.18
C GLN A 107 7.35 1.02 0.23
N GLU A 108 8.61 0.60 0.17
CA GLU A 108 9.58 1.03 -0.84
C GLU A 108 10.15 -0.18 -1.56
N ALA A 109 9.92 -0.28 -2.87
CA ALA A 109 10.32 -1.45 -3.66
C ALA A 109 10.49 -1.12 -5.15
N THR A 110 10.93 -2.09 -5.94
CA THR A 110 10.75 -2.02 -7.40
C THR A 110 9.26 -2.09 -7.73
N ASN A 111 8.53 -3.04 -7.14
CA ASN A 111 7.07 -3.08 -7.18
C ASN A 111 6.45 -3.21 -5.79
N ALA A 112 5.36 -2.49 -5.52
CA ALA A 112 4.63 -2.52 -4.25
C ALA A 112 3.19 -2.99 -4.47
N TYR A 113 2.82 -4.09 -3.82
CA TYR A 113 1.53 -4.74 -3.98
C TYR A 113 0.85 -4.91 -2.64
N VAL A 114 -0.43 -4.51 -2.58
CA VAL A 114 -1.35 -4.89 -1.51
C VAL A 114 -2.55 -5.59 -2.14
N GLY A 115 -2.76 -6.87 -1.81
CA GLY A 115 -3.88 -7.65 -2.33
C GLY A 115 -5.20 -7.14 -1.77
N VAL A 116 -5.38 -7.29 -0.45
CA VAL A 116 -6.55 -6.80 0.28
C VAL A 116 -6.09 -6.01 1.51
N GLY A 117 -6.61 -4.81 1.72
CA GLY A 117 -6.44 -4.06 2.96
C GLY A 117 -6.01 -2.61 2.77
N VAL A 118 -5.06 -2.14 3.58
CA VAL A 118 -4.72 -0.72 3.68
C VAL A 118 -3.26 -0.49 3.31
N ALA A 119 -3.02 0.34 2.30
CA ALA A 119 -1.71 0.86 1.95
C ALA A 119 -1.58 2.32 2.41
N GLY A 120 -0.76 2.62 3.40
CA GLY A 120 -0.53 3.99 3.87
C GLY A 120 0.24 4.81 2.83
N TYR A 121 1.47 4.39 2.56
CA TYR A 121 2.36 5.03 1.59
C TYR A 121 3.11 3.96 0.78
N GLN A 122 2.99 4.02 -0.54
CA GLN A 122 3.69 3.14 -1.47
C GLN A 122 4.58 3.98 -2.40
N GLU A 123 5.86 3.66 -2.44
CA GLU A 123 6.82 4.20 -3.39
C GLU A 123 7.49 3.06 -4.16
N ALA A 124 7.02 2.85 -5.37
CA ALA A 124 7.53 1.86 -6.29
C ALA A 124 8.37 2.50 -7.39
N LYS A 125 9.45 1.84 -7.81
CA LYS A 125 10.19 2.25 -9.01
C LYS A 125 9.42 1.97 -10.28
N PHE A 126 8.65 0.90 -10.29
CA PHE A 126 7.87 0.44 -11.44
C PHE A 126 6.37 0.49 -11.10
N ASP A 127 5.79 -0.50 -10.41
CA ASP A 127 4.34 -0.53 -10.15
C ASP A 127 3.94 -0.43 -8.67
N ALA A 128 2.92 0.37 -8.37
CA ALA A 128 2.27 0.45 -7.06
C ALA A 128 0.79 0.10 -7.21
N ILE A 129 0.38 -1.06 -6.73
CA ILE A 129 -0.98 -1.59 -6.95
C ILE A 129 -1.64 -1.98 -5.64
N VAL A 130 -2.92 -1.61 -5.50
CA VAL A 130 -3.82 -2.11 -4.47
C VAL A 130 -4.97 -2.85 -5.13
N GLY A 131 -5.19 -4.11 -4.79
CA GLY A 131 -6.34 -4.87 -5.26
C GLY A 131 -7.63 -4.32 -4.66
N LEU A 132 -7.91 -4.68 -3.41
CA LEU A 132 -9.13 -4.31 -2.70
C LEU A 132 -8.78 -3.51 -1.44
N GLY A 133 -9.28 -2.29 -1.28
CA GLY A 133 -9.27 -1.60 0.01
C GLY A 133 -8.94 -0.11 -0.03
N LEU A 134 -7.99 0.33 0.80
CA LEU A 134 -7.69 1.75 1.00
C LEU A 134 -6.24 2.04 0.64
N SER A 135 -6.00 3.16 -0.02
CA SER A 135 -4.67 3.66 -0.29
C SER A 135 -4.55 5.14 0.08
N GLY A 136 -3.57 5.50 0.89
CA GLY A 136 -3.28 6.89 1.23
C GLY A 136 -2.54 7.59 0.11
N TYR A 137 -1.33 7.09 -0.20
CA TYR A 137 -0.44 7.66 -1.21
C TYR A 137 0.23 6.56 -2.02
N GLN A 138 0.11 6.63 -3.35
CA GLN A 138 0.79 5.75 -4.29
C GLN A 138 1.66 6.57 -5.22
N LYS A 139 2.94 6.24 -5.28
CA LYS A 139 3.88 6.79 -6.24
C LYS A 139 4.59 5.67 -6.98
N SER A 140 4.58 5.76 -8.29
CA SER A 140 5.17 4.75 -9.15
C SER A 140 5.88 5.36 -10.37
N GLY A 141 6.80 4.60 -10.94
CA GLY A 141 7.48 4.98 -12.18
C GLY A 141 6.76 4.51 -13.44
N HIS A 142 5.86 3.53 -13.34
CA HIS A 142 5.11 2.96 -14.45
C HIS A 142 3.61 2.96 -14.20
N GLU A 143 3.08 2.13 -13.29
CA GLU A 143 1.64 2.12 -13.01
C GLU A 143 1.31 2.39 -11.55
N SER A 144 0.33 3.25 -11.28
CA SER A 144 -0.29 3.38 -9.96
C SER A 144 -1.75 2.97 -10.07
N GLY A 145 -2.08 1.79 -9.53
CA GLY A 145 -3.36 1.12 -9.77
C GLY A 145 -4.16 0.85 -8.50
N MET A 146 -5.48 0.92 -8.65
CA MET A 146 -6.43 0.38 -7.68
C MET A 146 -7.53 -0.41 -8.40
N VAL A 147 -7.81 -1.64 -7.98
CA VAL A 147 -8.90 -2.42 -8.59
C VAL A 147 -10.24 -2.03 -7.98
N MET A 148 -10.37 -2.04 -6.66
CA MET A 148 -11.57 -1.61 -5.97
C MET A 148 -11.23 -0.95 -4.64
N GLY A 149 -11.71 0.26 -4.41
CA GLY A 149 -11.45 0.90 -3.12
C GLY A 149 -11.50 2.41 -3.10
N ILE A 150 -10.79 2.97 -2.11
CA ILE A 150 -10.62 4.41 -1.94
C ILE A 150 -9.13 4.74 -2.02
N ALA A 151 -8.74 5.51 -3.02
CA ALA A 151 -7.39 6.05 -3.17
C ALA A 151 -7.37 7.55 -2.83
N GLY A 152 -6.52 7.95 -1.90
CA GLY A 152 -6.30 9.36 -1.57
C GLY A 152 -5.57 10.08 -2.70
N PHE A 153 -4.32 9.67 -2.94
CA PHE A 153 -3.44 10.27 -3.94
C PHE A 153 -2.71 9.20 -4.76
N GLN A 154 -2.83 9.28 -6.09
CA GLN A 154 -2.14 8.41 -7.04
C GLN A 154 -1.25 9.26 -7.95
N LYS A 155 0.03 8.91 -8.03
CA LYS A 155 0.98 9.56 -8.94
C LYS A 155 1.82 8.52 -9.66
N SER A 156 1.75 8.56 -10.98
CA SER A 156 2.57 7.74 -11.85
C SER A 156 3.27 8.58 -12.92
N LYS A 157 4.43 8.12 -13.39
CA LYS A 157 5.07 8.68 -14.59
C LYS A 157 4.47 8.15 -15.90
N MET A 158 3.79 7.01 -15.91
CA MET A 158 3.05 6.53 -17.08
C MET A 158 1.56 6.57 -16.77
N ASP A 159 0.99 5.53 -16.16
CA ASP A 159 -0.46 5.44 -16.00
C ASP A 159 -0.90 5.41 -14.56
N ALA A 160 -2.07 6.01 -14.32
CA ALA A 160 -2.78 5.87 -13.07
C ALA A 160 -4.19 5.36 -13.35
N THR A 161 -4.56 4.26 -12.71
CA THR A 161 -5.80 3.51 -12.99
C THR A 161 -6.59 3.29 -11.71
N ASN A 162 -7.91 3.48 -11.78
CA ASN A 162 -8.84 2.99 -10.75
C ASN A 162 -10.07 2.36 -11.42
N LEU A 163 -10.39 1.11 -11.07
CA LEU A 163 -11.45 0.36 -11.74
C LEU A 163 -12.81 0.45 -11.04
N LEU A 164 -12.86 0.60 -9.72
CA LEU A 164 -14.10 0.73 -8.94
C LEU A 164 -13.83 1.54 -7.67
N GLY A 165 -14.60 2.61 -7.45
CA GLY A 165 -14.62 3.30 -6.16
C GLY A 165 -14.24 4.79 -6.24
N LEU A 166 -13.47 5.27 -5.26
CA LEU A 166 -13.26 6.70 -5.03
C LEU A 166 -11.78 7.07 -5.16
N THR A 167 -11.47 8.13 -5.91
CA THR A 167 -10.12 8.69 -6.00
C THR A 167 -10.11 10.17 -5.64
N GLY A 168 -9.34 10.57 -4.62
CA GLY A 168 -9.18 11.98 -4.27
C GLY A 168 -8.47 12.75 -5.39
N TYR A 169 -7.24 12.34 -5.69
CA TYR A 169 -6.41 12.95 -6.72
C TYR A 169 -5.61 11.91 -7.51
N GLN A 170 -5.60 12.05 -8.83
CA GLN A 170 -4.87 11.20 -9.75
C GLN A 170 -3.98 12.04 -10.67
N LYS A 171 -2.70 11.72 -10.75
CA LYS A 171 -1.75 12.31 -11.69
C LYS A 171 -0.98 11.25 -12.45
N ALA A 172 -1.01 11.33 -13.77
CA ALA A 172 -0.30 10.43 -14.66
C ALA A 172 0.56 11.23 -15.66
N GLY A 173 1.70 10.66 -16.05
CA GLY A 173 2.53 11.23 -17.12
C GLY A 173 2.07 10.81 -18.53
N ARG A 174 1.24 9.78 -18.65
CA ARG A 174 0.62 9.33 -19.90
C ARG A 174 -0.89 9.35 -19.78
N ALA A 175 -1.48 8.43 -19.03
CA ALA A 175 -2.94 8.30 -18.94
C ALA A 175 -3.48 8.19 -17.51
N ALA A 176 -4.52 8.95 -17.21
CA ALA A 176 -5.32 8.82 -16.00
C ALA A 176 -6.67 8.19 -16.37
N GLY A 177 -6.86 6.92 -16.01
CA GLY A 177 -8.03 6.14 -16.38
C GLY A 177 -8.88 5.76 -15.17
N MET A 178 -10.19 5.93 -15.29
CA MET A 178 -11.15 5.46 -14.30
C MET A 178 -12.34 4.76 -14.94
N LEU A 179 -12.78 3.69 -14.32
CA LEU A 179 -14.01 2.97 -14.65
C LEU A 179 -14.90 2.95 -13.41
N CYS A 180 -16.21 3.14 -13.51
CA CYS A 180 -17.17 2.99 -12.42
C CYS A 180 -16.73 3.71 -11.10
N CYS A 181 -16.24 4.95 -11.23
CA CYS A 181 -15.57 5.68 -10.15
C CYS A 181 -16.12 7.08 -9.92
N PHE A 182 -15.89 7.60 -8.72
CA PHE A 182 -15.93 9.03 -8.46
C PHE A 182 -14.52 9.56 -8.20
N ALA A 183 -14.21 10.73 -8.73
CA ALA A 183 -12.95 11.39 -8.40
C ALA A 183 -13.07 12.88 -8.11
N GLY A 184 -12.21 13.36 -7.23
CA GLY A 184 -12.01 14.78 -7.03
C GLY A 184 -11.32 15.39 -8.26
N ARG A 185 -10.13 14.88 -8.60
CA ARG A 185 -9.31 15.45 -9.67
C ARG A 185 -8.46 14.42 -10.41
N GLN A 186 -8.39 14.55 -11.74
CA GLN A 186 -7.53 13.78 -12.62
C GLN A 186 -6.70 14.70 -13.52
N ASN A 187 -5.39 14.47 -13.56
CA ASN A 187 -4.46 15.15 -14.45
C ASN A 187 -3.62 14.13 -15.23
N ALA A 188 -3.53 14.30 -16.54
CA ALA A 188 -2.64 13.51 -17.40
C ALA A 188 -1.94 14.40 -18.44
N ILE A 189 -0.93 13.86 -19.14
CA ILE A 189 -0.37 14.53 -20.33
C ILE A 189 -1.19 14.13 -21.56
N ASN A 190 -1.30 12.83 -21.84
CA ASN A 190 -1.93 12.37 -23.08
C ASN A 190 -3.44 12.18 -22.93
N ALA A 191 -3.88 11.44 -21.93
CA ALA A 191 -5.30 11.11 -21.81
C ALA A 191 -5.80 11.12 -20.37
N SER A 192 -6.88 11.85 -20.11
CA SER A 192 -7.66 11.68 -18.89
C SER A 192 -9.03 11.13 -19.26
N SER A 193 -9.45 10.00 -18.70
CA SER A 193 -10.68 9.33 -19.11
C SER A 193 -11.43 8.78 -17.89
N LEU A 194 -12.75 8.96 -17.93
CA LEU A 194 -13.68 8.39 -16.96
C LEU A 194 -14.82 7.68 -17.69
N VAL A 195 -15.00 6.40 -17.41
CA VAL A 195 -16.15 5.60 -17.86
C VAL A 195 -17.04 5.35 -16.67
N LEU A 196 -18.33 5.69 -16.76
CA LEU A 196 -19.34 5.50 -15.69
C LEU A 196 -18.96 6.14 -14.34
N GLY A 197 -19.53 7.31 -14.05
CA GLY A 197 -19.33 7.97 -12.76
C GLY A 197 -19.21 9.49 -12.85
N LEU A 198 -18.52 10.09 -11.89
CA LEU A 198 -18.34 11.54 -11.84
C LEU A 198 -16.92 11.95 -11.46
N VAL A 199 -16.36 12.92 -12.18
CA VAL A 199 -15.09 13.57 -11.85
C VAL A 199 -15.31 15.06 -11.59
N GLY A 200 -14.72 15.59 -10.52
CA GLY A 200 -14.76 17.02 -10.22
C GLY A 200 -13.98 17.82 -11.27
N TYR A 201 -12.69 17.54 -11.42
CA TYR A 201 -11.82 18.20 -12.38
C TYR A 201 -11.04 17.19 -13.22
N GLN A 202 -11.10 17.34 -14.53
CA GLN A 202 -10.42 16.47 -15.47
C GLN A 202 -9.56 17.30 -16.43
N TYR A 203 -8.25 17.03 -16.47
CA TYR A 203 -7.32 17.75 -17.35
C TYR A 203 -6.37 16.80 -18.08
N SER A 204 -6.11 17.12 -19.34
CA SER A 204 -5.01 16.55 -20.11
C SER A 204 -4.48 17.52 -21.15
N GLU A 205 -3.19 17.44 -21.49
CA GLU A 205 -2.60 18.27 -22.54
C GLU A 205 -3.08 17.91 -23.95
N THR A 206 -3.48 16.66 -24.17
CA THR A 206 -3.95 16.18 -25.48
C THR A 206 -5.46 15.88 -25.51
N LYS A 207 -5.96 14.98 -24.65
CA LYS A 207 -7.36 14.52 -24.73
C LYS A 207 -7.98 14.26 -23.37
N THR A 208 -9.22 14.68 -23.18
CA THR A 208 -10.01 14.27 -22.02
C THR A 208 -11.37 13.71 -22.45
N ASN A 209 -11.84 12.66 -21.77
CA ASN A 209 -13.09 11.99 -22.11
C ASN A 209 -13.92 11.61 -20.88
N THR A 210 -15.24 11.76 -21.03
CA THR A 210 -16.26 11.18 -20.16
C THR A 210 -17.17 10.27 -20.99
N TYR A 211 -17.24 8.98 -20.64
CA TYR A 211 -18.11 7.98 -21.29
C TYR A 211 -19.17 7.50 -20.31
N ALA A 212 -20.45 7.67 -20.63
CA ALA A 212 -21.53 7.33 -19.70
C ALA A 212 -21.34 7.97 -18.30
N SER A 213 -20.62 9.10 -18.24
CA SER A 213 -20.14 9.77 -17.04
C SER A 213 -20.19 11.29 -17.20
N MET A 214 -19.88 11.99 -16.10
CA MET A 214 -19.91 13.44 -16.03
C MET A 214 -18.59 13.98 -15.46
N ALA A 215 -18.11 15.09 -16.00
CA ALA A 215 -17.11 15.94 -15.39
C ALA A 215 -17.75 17.26 -14.96
N VAL A 216 -17.52 17.70 -13.72
CA VAL A 216 -17.94 19.05 -13.29
C VAL A 216 -17.13 20.09 -14.06
N TYR A 217 -15.85 19.83 -14.28
CA TYR A 217 -14.98 20.63 -15.14
C TYR A 217 -14.01 19.75 -15.92
N GLN A 218 -13.91 20.00 -17.22
CA GLN A 218 -13.09 19.26 -18.16
C GLN A 218 -12.24 20.27 -18.96
N SER A 219 -10.94 20.04 -19.08
CA SER A 219 -10.01 21.03 -19.63
C SER A 219 -8.86 20.43 -20.43
N THR A 220 -8.48 21.16 -21.49
CA THR A 220 -7.30 20.98 -22.33
C THR A 220 -6.70 22.35 -22.63
N PRO A 221 -5.48 22.46 -23.20
CA PRO A 221 -4.89 23.76 -23.52
C PRO A 221 -5.72 24.67 -24.45
N LYS A 222 -6.60 24.11 -25.29
CA LYS A 222 -7.42 24.89 -26.25
C LYS A 222 -8.90 24.97 -25.90
N GLU A 223 -9.40 24.08 -25.05
CA GLU A 223 -10.83 23.98 -24.77
C GLU A 223 -11.08 23.63 -23.31
N ASP A 224 -12.08 24.31 -22.73
CA ASP A 224 -12.61 24.06 -21.39
C ASP A 224 -14.13 23.86 -21.46
N ARG A 225 -14.65 22.94 -20.64
CA ARG A 225 -16.09 22.69 -20.49
C ARG A 225 -16.45 22.57 -19.01
N ALA A 226 -17.51 23.27 -18.61
CA ALA A 226 -18.19 23.04 -17.35
C ALA A 226 -19.36 22.07 -17.56
N PHE A 227 -19.61 21.19 -16.59
CA PHE A 227 -20.70 20.20 -16.63
C PHE A 227 -20.71 19.33 -17.90
N ALA A 228 -19.57 18.71 -18.19
CA ALA A 228 -19.38 17.92 -19.39
C ALA A 228 -19.93 16.49 -19.19
N VAL A 229 -21.02 16.16 -19.88
CA VAL A 229 -21.66 14.84 -19.86
C VAL A 229 -21.44 14.16 -21.20
N TRP A 230 -20.90 12.94 -21.18
CA TRP A 230 -20.63 12.15 -22.39
C TRP A 230 -19.80 12.93 -23.42
N SER A 231 -18.72 13.54 -22.93
CA SER A 231 -17.99 14.59 -23.61
C SER A 231 -16.56 14.15 -23.93
N THR A 232 -16.11 14.52 -25.12
CA THR A 232 -14.71 14.45 -25.52
C THR A 232 -14.25 15.86 -25.90
N ILE A 233 -13.10 16.27 -25.37
CA ILE A 233 -12.38 17.47 -25.82
C ILE A 233 -10.93 17.11 -26.11
N GLU A 234 -10.40 17.72 -27.15
CA GLU A 234 -9.07 17.46 -27.69
C GLU A 234 -8.39 18.80 -27.98
N ASN A 235 -7.07 18.84 -27.78
CA ASN A 235 -6.21 19.95 -28.15
C ASN A 235 -5.96 19.97 -29.66
#